data_AF-A0A7S2MI41-F1
#
_entry.id   AF-A0A7S2MI41-F1
#
_cell.length_a   1.000
_cell.length_b   1.000
_cell.length_c   1.000
_cell.angle_alpha   90.00
_cell.angle_beta   90.00
_cell.angle_gamma   90.00
#
_symmetry.space_group_name_H-M   'P 1'
#
loop_
_entity.id
_entity.type
_entity.pdbx_description
1 polymer ?
#
loop_
_entity_poly.entity_id
_entity_poly.type
_entity_poly.pdbx_seq_one_letter_code
_entity_poly.pdbx_strand_id
1 'polypeptide(L)'
;AGAIADLESARSFVQTVAESGVVTKFQVHARKALLGGAIVGGDNRMGMQEEGEDEVGSKKGGREDEEEEEARSAKVNHKRVMYQAKRKASAATVDNRSVPPLRPEVVYALAHEFPSLEFVANGGIECIAQAQAHISQGAAGSMVGRAVINHPCAFASVDQDIFDSSPSMTAARTRREVMEQY
;
A
#
# COMPACT_ATOMS: atom_id res chain seq x y z
N ALA A 1 -23.85 -2.81 8.65
CA ALA A 1 -23.20 -3.84 9.50
C ALA A 1 -21.66 -3.83 9.38
N GLY A 2 -21.06 -3.76 8.19
CA GLY A 2 -19.59 -3.89 8.04
C GLY A 2 -18.69 -2.70 8.44
N ALA A 3 -19.23 -1.49 8.62
CA ALA A 3 -18.42 -0.32 9.00
C ALA A 3 -18.04 -0.27 10.50
N ILE A 4 -18.85 -0.92 11.35
CA ILE A 4 -18.74 -0.88 12.81
C ILE A 4 -17.63 -1.84 13.30
N ALA A 5 -17.50 -3.02 12.69
CA ALA A 5 -16.48 -4.02 13.04
C ALA A 5 -15.03 -3.56 12.76
N ASP A 6 -14.84 -2.71 11.74
CA ASP A 6 -13.54 -2.19 11.33
C ASP A 6 -13.02 -1.12 12.31
N LEU A 7 -13.91 -0.25 12.82
CA LEU A 7 -13.54 0.80 13.77
C LEU A 7 -13.27 0.24 15.17
N GLU A 8 -14.05 -0.74 15.62
CA GLU A 8 -13.86 -1.38 16.93
C GLU A 8 -12.52 -2.12 17.01
N SER A 9 -12.14 -2.81 15.93
CA SER A 9 -10.84 -3.47 15.84
C SER A 9 -9.68 -2.46 15.85
N ALA A 10 -9.82 -1.36 15.10
CA ALA A 10 -8.83 -0.28 15.10
C ALA A 10 -8.70 0.38 16.48
N ARG A 11 -9.81 0.61 17.17
CA ARG A 11 -9.85 1.14 18.54
C ARG A 11 -9.14 0.23 19.52
N SER A 12 -9.45 -1.06 19.51
CA SER A 12 -8.80 -2.05 20.38
C SER A 12 -7.28 -2.06 20.14
N PHE A 13 -6.85 -2.06 18.88
CA PHE A 13 -5.43 -1.97 18.54
C PHE A 13 -4.77 -0.70 19.09
N VAL A 14 -5.38 0.47 18.86
CA VAL A 14 -4.86 1.75 19.36
C VAL A 14 -4.74 1.73 20.88
N GLN A 15 -5.78 1.25 21.57
CA GLN A 15 -5.79 1.18 23.03
C GLN A 15 -4.65 0.30 23.55
N THR A 16 -4.44 -0.88 22.96
CA THR A 16 -3.35 -1.78 23.34
C THR A 16 -1.97 -1.16 23.08
N VAL A 17 -1.78 -0.53 21.92
CA VAL A 17 -0.47 0.04 21.56
C VAL A 17 -0.15 1.29 22.37
N ALA A 18 -1.15 2.13 22.66
CA ALA A 18 -1.00 3.35 23.42
C ALA A 18 -1.00 3.14 24.94
N GLU A 19 -1.31 1.95 25.44
CA GLU A 19 -1.45 1.65 26.88
C GLU A 19 -0.21 2.03 27.69
N SER A 20 0.98 1.76 27.14
CA SER A 20 2.26 2.11 27.79
C SER A 20 2.58 3.60 27.80
N GLY A 21 1.85 4.41 27.03
CA GLY A 21 2.14 5.83 26.79
C GLY A 21 3.36 6.09 25.90
N VAL A 22 4.08 5.06 25.47
CA VAL A 22 5.27 5.21 24.60
C VAL A 22 4.88 5.63 23.18
N VAL A 23 3.77 5.09 22.66
CA VAL A 23 3.27 5.42 21.33
C VAL A 23 2.13 6.42 21.45
N THR A 24 2.40 7.66 21.08
CA THR A 24 1.42 8.76 21.13
C THR A 24 0.96 9.25 19.77
N LYS A 25 1.61 8.81 18.69
CA LYS A 25 1.36 9.27 17.32
C LYS A 25 1.13 8.12 16.36
N PHE A 26 0.05 8.20 15.60
CA PHE A 26 -0.38 7.21 14.61
C PHE A 26 -0.47 7.85 13.23
N GLN A 27 0.23 7.26 12.26
CA GLN A 27 0.07 7.60 10.85
C GLN A 27 -0.82 6.53 10.20
N VAL A 28 -2.00 6.91 9.77
CA VAL A 28 -3.06 5.95 9.44
C VAL A 28 -3.39 6.00 7.96
N HIS A 29 -3.03 4.93 7.26
CA HIS A 29 -3.52 4.65 5.91
C HIS A 29 -4.77 3.75 6.01
N ALA A 30 -5.93 4.36 6.27
CA ALA A 30 -7.18 3.62 6.42
C ALA A 30 -7.74 3.18 5.06
N ARG A 31 -7.94 1.88 4.88
CA ARG A 31 -8.62 1.29 3.71
C ARG A 31 -9.54 0.17 4.16
N LYS A 32 -10.68 0.03 3.48
CA LYS A 32 -11.60 -1.08 3.72
C LYS A 32 -10.93 -2.39 3.30
N ALA A 33 -10.67 -3.31 4.22
CA ALA A 33 -10.17 -4.62 3.88
C ALA A 33 -11.15 -5.34 2.94
N LEU A 34 -10.66 -5.81 1.79
CA LEU A 34 -11.38 -6.77 0.95
C LEU A 34 -10.99 -8.16 1.43
N LEU A 35 -11.67 -8.64 2.47
CA LEU A 35 -11.57 -10.04 2.88
C LEU A 35 -12.39 -10.89 1.91
N GLY A 36 -11.81 -11.13 0.73
CA GLY A 36 -12.30 -12.04 -0.30
C GLY A 36 -11.09 -12.67 -0.99
N GLY A 37 -10.74 -13.90 -0.58
CA GLY A 37 -9.61 -14.65 -1.14
C GLY A 37 -8.39 -14.80 -0.22
N ALA A 38 -8.56 -14.73 1.11
CA ALA A 38 -7.62 -15.42 1.97
C ALA A 38 -7.56 -16.88 1.50
N ILE A 39 -6.34 -17.36 1.29
CA ILE A 39 -5.95 -18.72 0.96
C ILE A 39 -6.64 -19.67 1.95
N VAL A 40 -7.84 -20.12 1.60
CA VAL A 40 -8.54 -21.22 2.26
C VAL A 40 -8.20 -22.44 1.44
N GLY A 41 -7.29 -23.26 1.97
CA GLY A 41 -7.02 -24.61 1.49
C GLY A 41 -6.27 -24.65 0.17
N GLY A 42 -5.22 -25.47 0.11
CA GLY A 42 -4.72 -25.92 -1.18
C GLY A 42 -5.85 -26.66 -1.89
N ASP A 43 -6.34 -26.10 -3.00
CA ASP A 43 -7.06 -26.89 -3.99
C ASP A 43 -6.18 -26.88 -5.24
N ASN A 44 -5.44 -27.97 -5.36
CA ASN A 44 -4.59 -28.31 -6.48
C ASN A 44 -5.51 -28.72 -7.63
N ARG A 45 -6.13 -27.75 -8.31
CA ARG A 45 -6.79 -27.99 -9.59
C ARG A 45 -5.94 -27.44 -10.72
N MET A 46 -5.09 -28.35 -11.21
CA MET A 46 -4.52 -28.36 -12.54
C MET A 46 -5.52 -27.82 -13.56
N GLY A 47 -5.02 -26.94 -14.42
CA GLY A 47 -5.67 -26.61 -15.67
C GLY A 47 -5.63 -27.81 -16.63
N MET A 48 -6.73 -28.01 -17.34
CA MET A 48 -6.90 -28.83 -18.54
C MET A 48 -8.27 -28.39 -19.11
N GLN A 49 -8.49 -28.07 -20.38
CA GLN A 49 -7.77 -28.31 -21.63
C GLN A 49 -8.08 -27.16 -22.63
N GLU A 50 -7.09 -26.78 -23.44
CA GLU A 50 -7.35 -26.43 -24.85
C GLU A 50 -7.06 -27.71 -25.65
N GLU A 51 -8.06 -28.16 -26.41
CA GLU A 51 -7.97 -29.28 -27.33
C GLU A 51 -7.22 -28.87 -28.60
N GLY A 52 -6.30 -29.74 -29.04
CA GLY A 52 -5.49 -29.56 -30.23
C GLY A 52 -4.83 -30.87 -30.62
N GLU A 53 -5.65 -31.71 -31.24
CA GLU A 53 -5.41 -32.81 -32.21
C GLU A 53 -3.97 -33.35 -32.42
N ASP A 54 -3.86 -34.65 -32.12
CA ASP A 54 -3.08 -35.72 -32.75
C ASP A 54 -1.94 -35.39 -33.74
N GLU A 55 -0.73 -35.85 -33.43
CA GLU A 55 0.07 -36.55 -34.44
C GLU A 55 1.00 -37.63 -33.83
N VAL A 56 0.96 -38.79 -34.47
CA VAL A 56 1.54 -40.07 -34.07
C VAL A 56 3.04 -40.12 -34.34
N GLY A 57 3.85 -40.41 -33.32
CA GLY A 57 5.30 -40.58 -33.46
C GLY A 57 5.85 -41.69 -32.57
N SER A 58 5.80 -42.92 -33.06
CA SER A 58 6.33 -44.12 -32.40
C SER A 58 7.86 -44.08 -32.28
N LYS A 59 8.42 -44.13 -31.05
CA LYS A 59 9.83 -44.50 -30.82
C LYS A 59 10.00 -45.17 -29.45
N LYS A 60 10.33 -46.47 -29.49
CA LYS A 60 10.85 -47.26 -28.37
C LYS A 60 12.29 -46.80 -28.05
N GLY A 61 12.55 -46.43 -26.81
CA GLY A 61 13.93 -46.25 -26.30
C GLY A 61 13.96 -45.88 -24.82
N GLY A 62 14.61 -46.72 -24.00
CA GLY A 62 15.24 -46.36 -22.73
C GLY A 62 14.43 -45.65 -21.66
N ARG A 63 13.71 -46.40 -20.82
CA ARG A 63 13.05 -45.93 -19.58
C ARG A 63 14.02 -45.30 -18.56
N GLU A 64 15.33 -45.40 -18.78
CA GLU A 64 16.37 -44.86 -17.89
C GLU A 64 16.87 -43.47 -18.31
N ASP A 65 16.64 -43.04 -19.57
CA ASP A 65 17.03 -41.70 -20.05
C ASP A 65 15.93 -40.64 -19.74
N GLU A 66 14.66 -41.06 -19.65
CA GLU A 66 13.52 -40.19 -19.35
C GLU A 66 13.53 -39.71 -17.88
N GLU A 67 13.93 -40.55 -16.92
CA GLU A 67 14.03 -40.18 -15.50
C GLU A 67 15.15 -39.16 -15.25
N GLU A 68 16.27 -39.22 -16.00
CA GLU A 68 17.34 -38.22 -15.92
C GLU A 68 16.95 -36.88 -16.56
N GLU A 69 16.13 -36.88 -17.62
CA GLU A 69 15.61 -35.67 -18.25
C GLU A 69 14.53 -34.99 -17.40
N GLU A 70 13.65 -35.78 -16.76
CA GLU A 70 12.65 -35.30 -15.79
C GLU A 70 13.33 -34.73 -14.53
N ALA A 71 14.42 -35.37 -14.04
CA ALA A 71 15.25 -34.85 -12.95
C ALA A 71 16.06 -33.59 -13.33
N ARG A 72 16.44 -33.42 -14.61
CA ARG A 72 17.02 -32.15 -15.12
C ARG A 72 15.98 -31.05 -15.26
N SER A 73 14.74 -31.40 -15.60
CA SER A 73 13.58 -30.49 -15.64
C SER A 73 13.15 -30.01 -14.23
N ALA A 74 13.46 -30.81 -13.19
CA ALA A 74 13.23 -30.46 -11.79
C ALA A 74 14.27 -29.48 -11.18
N LYS A 75 15.30 -29.05 -11.94
CA LYS A 75 16.20 -27.99 -11.46
C LYS A 75 15.46 -26.66 -11.45
N VAL A 76 14.95 -26.30 -10.26
CA VAL A 76 14.31 -25.02 -10.00
C VAL A 76 15.18 -23.90 -10.54
N ASN A 77 14.70 -23.18 -11.56
CA ASN A 77 15.40 -22.03 -12.07
C ASN A 77 15.20 -20.87 -11.09
N HIS A 78 16.15 -20.71 -10.17
CA HIS A 78 16.07 -19.74 -9.07
C HIS A 78 15.86 -18.31 -9.60
N LYS A 79 16.42 -17.97 -10.77
CA LYS A 79 16.20 -16.66 -11.40
C LYS A 79 14.74 -16.45 -11.82
N ARG A 80 14.10 -17.48 -12.40
CA ARG A 80 12.68 -17.41 -12.77
C ARG A 80 11.77 -17.32 -11.54
N VAL A 81 12.03 -18.13 -10.51
CA VAL A 81 11.26 -18.08 -9.25
C VAL A 81 11.37 -16.71 -8.58
N MET A 82 12.59 -16.18 -8.45
CA MET A 82 12.81 -14.84 -7.88
C MET A 82 12.12 -13.75 -8.71
N TYR A 83 12.16 -13.84 -10.05
CA TYR A 83 11.49 -12.89 -10.92
C TYR A 83 9.96 -12.93 -10.76
N GLN A 84 9.36 -14.12 -10.70
CA GLN A 84 7.92 -14.31 -10.46
C GLN A 84 7.51 -13.79 -9.09
N ALA A 85 8.27 -14.09 -8.04
CA ALA A 85 8.02 -13.57 -6.70
C ALA A 85 8.08 -12.03 -6.67
N LYS A 86 9.09 -11.42 -7.30
CA LYS A 86 9.22 -9.96 -7.41
C LYS A 86 8.03 -9.33 -8.15
N ARG A 87 7.57 -9.95 -9.26
CA ARG A 87 6.38 -9.47 -9.98
C ARG A 87 5.12 -9.57 -9.14
N LYS A 88 4.89 -10.69 -8.47
CA LYS A 88 3.72 -10.89 -7.60
C LYS A 88 3.71 -9.89 -6.44
N ALA A 89 4.85 -9.68 -5.78
CA ALA A 89 4.99 -8.67 -4.73
C ALA A 89 4.76 -7.25 -5.25
N SER A 90 5.29 -6.92 -6.43
CA SER A 90 5.07 -5.61 -7.05
C SER A 90 3.60 -5.38 -7.42
N ALA A 91 2.92 -6.39 -7.98
CA ALA A 91 1.50 -6.32 -8.30
C ALA A 91 0.67 -6.13 -7.02
N ALA A 92 0.90 -6.95 -5.99
CA ALA A 92 0.24 -6.82 -4.69
C ALA A 92 0.47 -5.43 -4.06
N THR A 93 1.65 -4.84 -4.23
CA THR A 93 1.95 -3.49 -3.72
C THR A 93 1.13 -2.42 -4.44
N VAL A 94 0.92 -2.55 -5.75
CA VAL A 94 0.04 -1.65 -6.50
C VAL A 94 -1.40 -1.85 -6.07
N ASP A 95 -1.88 -3.09 -6.01
CA ASP A 95 -3.27 -3.41 -5.71
C ASP A 95 -3.66 -3.00 -4.29
N ASN A 96 -2.80 -3.21 -3.29
CA ASN A 96 -3.01 -2.73 -1.93
C ASN A 96 -3.19 -1.19 -1.85
N ARG A 97 -2.69 -0.46 -2.85
CA ARG A 97 -2.79 1.01 -2.94
C ARG A 97 -3.94 1.51 -3.84
N SER A 98 -4.54 0.68 -4.66
CA SER A 98 -5.58 1.10 -5.63
C SER A 98 -6.92 0.41 -5.43
N VAL A 99 -6.92 -0.85 -4.98
CA VAL A 99 -8.12 -1.69 -5.00
C VAL A 99 -9.02 -1.46 -3.79
N PRO A 100 -8.56 -1.56 -2.53
CA PRO A 100 -9.46 -1.35 -1.40
C PRO A 100 -9.70 0.15 -1.20
N PRO A 101 -10.95 0.65 -1.10
CA PRO A 101 -11.23 2.09 -1.04
C PRO A 101 -10.67 2.72 0.24
N LEU A 102 -10.21 3.97 0.12
CA LEU A 102 -9.75 4.79 1.25
C LEU A 102 -10.90 5.11 2.21
N ARG A 103 -10.59 5.15 3.51
CA ARG A 103 -11.53 5.42 4.60
C ARG A 103 -11.00 6.48 5.59
N PRO A 104 -10.73 7.72 5.14
CA PRO A 104 -10.15 8.75 6.01
C PRO A 104 -11.04 9.07 7.23
N GLU A 105 -12.34 8.82 7.16
CA GLU A 105 -13.27 9.02 8.27
C GLU A 105 -12.94 8.18 9.52
N VAL A 106 -12.28 7.03 9.35
CA VAL A 106 -11.79 6.22 10.48
C VAL A 106 -10.73 6.97 11.29
N VAL A 107 -9.88 7.73 10.61
CA VAL A 107 -8.82 8.53 11.26
C VAL A 107 -9.44 9.60 12.16
N TYR A 108 -10.48 10.28 11.68
CA TYR A 108 -11.16 11.33 12.45
C TYR A 108 -11.93 10.76 13.62
N ALA A 109 -12.57 9.60 13.44
CA ALA A 109 -13.28 8.91 14.52
C ALA A 109 -12.31 8.54 15.65
N LEU A 110 -11.13 8.00 15.32
CA LEU A 110 -10.09 7.67 16.30
C LEU A 110 -9.52 8.94 16.95
N ALA A 111 -9.28 10.01 16.18
CA ALA A 111 -8.79 11.28 16.71
C ALA A 111 -9.77 11.89 17.73
N HIS A 112 -11.07 11.83 17.45
CA HIS A 112 -12.10 12.28 18.39
C HIS A 112 -12.19 11.41 19.65
N GLU A 113 -11.98 10.09 19.51
CA GLU A 113 -12.08 9.16 20.63
C GLU A 113 -10.86 9.16 21.56
N PHE A 114 -9.67 9.43 21.01
CA PHE A 114 -8.42 9.47 21.76
C PHE A 114 -7.76 10.86 21.65
N PRO A 115 -8.32 11.90 22.30
CA PRO A 115 -7.85 13.28 22.15
C PRO A 115 -6.45 13.56 22.69
N SER A 116 -5.89 12.64 23.50
CA SER A 116 -4.51 12.71 23.97
C SER A 116 -3.48 12.13 22.99
N LEU A 117 -3.93 11.54 21.88
CA LEU A 117 -3.08 10.93 20.85
C LEU A 117 -3.17 11.73 19.54
N GLU A 118 -2.10 11.71 18.76
CA GLU A 118 -2.05 12.37 17.46
C GLU A 118 -2.33 11.38 16.33
N PHE A 119 -3.35 11.65 15.51
CA PHE A 119 -3.65 10.86 14.31
C PHE A 119 -3.39 11.66 13.04
N VAL A 120 -2.49 11.15 12.20
CA VAL A 120 -2.13 11.75 10.91
C VAL A 120 -2.80 10.96 9.79
N ALA A 121 -3.63 11.61 8.98
CA ALA A 121 -4.29 10.99 7.85
C ALA A 121 -3.29 10.70 6.72
N ASN A 122 -3.34 9.51 6.13
CA ASN A 122 -2.50 9.12 5.00
C ASN A 122 -3.30 8.45 3.88
N GLY A 123 -2.90 8.74 2.64
CA GLY A 123 -3.34 8.02 1.44
C GLY A 123 -4.27 8.85 0.56
N GLY A 124 -3.96 8.91 -0.73
CA GLY A 124 -4.80 9.58 -1.73
C GLY A 124 -4.80 11.11 -1.68
N ILE A 125 -3.88 11.73 -0.92
CA ILE A 125 -3.73 13.18 -0.84
C ILE A 125 -2.83 13.64 -2.00
N GLU A 126 -3.37 14.49 -2.87
CA GLU A 126 -2.77 14.95 -4.12
C GLU A 126 -2.38 16.44 -4.08
N CYS A 127 -2.95 17.24 -3.18
CA CYS A 127 -2.66 18.67 -3.05
C CYS A 127 -2.76 19.18 -1.61
N ILE A 128 -2.26 20.41 -1.38
CA ILE A 128 -2.27 21.09 -0.08
C ILE A 128 -3.71 21.26 0.44
N ALA A 129 -4.65 21.65 -0.42
CA ALA A 129 -6.05 21.86 -0.03
C ALA A 129 -6.69 20.57 0.53
N GLN A 130 -6.39 19.40 -0.05
CA GLN A 130 -6.85 18.13 0.50
C GLN A 130 -6.17 17.82 1.85
N ALA A 131 -4.88 18.12 1.99
CA ALA A 131 -4.17 17.96 3.26
C ALA A 131 -4.79 18.83 4.37
N GLN A 132 -5.12 20.09 4.08
CA GLN A 132 -5.84 20.99 4.98
C GLN A 132 -7.23 20.46 5.31
N ALA A 133 -7.98 19.95 4.33
CA ALA A 133 -9.31 19.40 4.56
C ALA A 133 -9.30 18.26 5.59
N HIS A 134 -8.32 17.36 5.55
CA HIS A 134 -8.15 16.32 6.58
C HIS A 134 -7.88 16.91 7.98
N ILE A 135 -7.05 17.95 8.07
CA ILE A 135 -6.75 18.63 9.34
C ILE A 135 -8.01 19.30 9.89
N SER A 136 -8.77 20.01 9.05
CA SER A 136 -10.03 20.67 9.43
C SER A 136 -11.11 19.67 9.89
N GLN A 137 -11.02 18.40 9.49
CA GLN A 137 -11.92 17.33 9.92
C GLN A 137 -11.50 16.67 11.24
N GLY A 138 -10.39 17.10 11.85
CA GLY A 138 -9.94 16.64 13.17
C GLY A 138 -8.71 15.74 13.17
N ALA A 139 -8.07 15.50 12.02
CA ALA A 139 -6.75 14.87 12.02
C ALA A 139 -5.70 15.85 12.59
N ALA A 140 -4.73 15.34 13.36
CA ALA A 140 -3.60 16.12 13.85
C ALA A 140 -2.66 16.57 12.72
N GLY A 141 -2.72 15.90 11.56
CA GLY A 141 -1.93 16.23 10.38
C GLY A 141 -2.29 15.37 9.17
N SER A 142 -1.62 15.66 8.06
CA SER A 142 -1.75 14.92 6.79
C SER A 142 -0.38 14.50 6.27
N MET A 143 -0.23 13.21 5.95
CA MET A 143 0.98 12.70 5.31
C MET A 143 0.77 12.53 3.80
N VAL A 144 1.57 13.27 3.03
CA VAL A 144 1.59 13.21 1.57
C VAL A 144 2.79 12.38 1.10
N GLY A 145 2.52 11.34 0.30
CA GLY A 145 3.55 10.45 -0.25
C GLY A 145 3.82 10.72 -1.73
N ARG A 146 3.24 9.90 -2.62
CA ARG A 146 3.52 9.93 -4.07
C ARG A 146 3.35 11.31 -4.73
N ALA A 147 2.40 12.12 -4.26
CA ALA A 147 2.16 13.43 -4.86
C ALA A 147 3.37 14.37 -4.70
N VAL A 148 4.04 14.37 -3.54
CA VAL A 148 5.24 15.21 -3.34
C VAL A 148 6.43 14.70 -4.16
N ILE A 149 6.53 13.38 -4.37
CA ILE A 149 7.57 12.78 -5.22
C ILE A 149 7.35 13.15 -6.68
N ASN A 150 6.12 13.03 -7.18
CA ASN A 150 5.79 13.26 -8.58
C ASN A 150 5.77 14.76 -8.92
N HIS A 151 5.32 15.60 -7.98
CA HIS A 151 5.11 17.03 -8.17
C HIS A 151 5.61 17.84 -6.96
N PRO A 152 6.93 17.85 -6.68
CA PRO A 152 7.46 18.47 -5.46
C PRO A 152 7.11 19.96 -5.36
N CYS A 153 7.20 20.70 -6.47
CA CYS A 153 6.89 22.13 -6.48
C CYS A 153 5.40 22.44 -6.28
N ALA A 154 4.49 21.47 -6.40
CA ALA A 154 3.07 21.67 -6.06
C ALA A 154 2.85 21.83 -4.55
N PHE A 155 3.86 21.52 -3.73
CA PHE A 155 3.85 21.65 -2.29
C PHE A 155 4.77 22.77 -1.77
N ALA A 156 5.26 23.64 -2.67
CA ALA A 156 6.23 24.69 -2.31
C ALA A 156 5.68 25.74 -1.33
N SER A 157 4.36 25.90 -1.27
CA SER A 157 3.67 26.84 -0.37
C SER A 157 3.22 26.21 0.96
N VAL A 158 3.58 24.95 1.26
CA VAL A 158 3.15 24.27 2.50
C VAL A 158 3.48 25.07 3.76
N ASP A 159 4.66 25.67 3.83
CA ASP A 159 5.07 26.49 4.98
C ASP A 159 4.09 27.66 5.20
N GLN A 160 3.70 28.32 4.11
CA GLN A 160 2.76 29.44 4.14
C GLN A 160 1.33 29.01 4.43
N ASP A 161 0.87 27.98 3.72
CA ASP A 161 -0.54 27.60 3.70
C ASP A 161 -0.95 26.83 4.96
N ILE A 162 0.00 26.18 5.65
CA ILE A 162 -0.28 25.30 6.81
C ILE A 162 0.32 25.83 8.11
N PHE A 163 1.51 26.42 8.09
CA PHE A 163 2.27 26.71 9.32
C PHE A 163 2.36 28.21 9.66
N ASP A 164 2.31 29.10 8.67
CA ASP A 164 2.41 30.54 8.92
C ASP A 164 1.05 31.18 9.26
N SER A 165 0.96 31.77 10.46
CA SER A 165 -0.17 32.62 10.86
C SER A 165 0.01 34.09 10.42
N SER A 166 1.16 34.44 9.83
CA SER A 166 1.53 35.79 9.37
C SER A 166 2.44 35.69 8.13
N PRO A 167 2.17 36.40 7.03
CA PRO A 167 2.78 36.17 5.71
C PRO A 167 4.26 36.62 5.58
N SER A 168 5.02 36.69 6.67
CA SER A 168 6.27 37.44 6.69
C SER A 168 7.57 36.63 6.62
N MET A 169 7.60 35.30 6.79
CA MET A 169 8.91 34.67 7.04
C MET A 169 9.53 33.82 5.93
N THR A 170 8.80 33.27 4.94
CA THR A 170 9.46 32.70 3.75
C THR A 170 8.53 32.65 2.54
N ALA A 171 8.89 33.32 1.44
CA ALA A 171 8.22 33.15 0.16
C ALA A 171 8.41 31.70 -0.35
N ALA A 172 7.35 31.06 -0.86
CA ALA A 172 7.45 29.76 -1.51
C ALA A 172 8.52 29.80 -2.60
N ARG A 173 9.59 28.99 -2.46
CA ARG A 173 10.69 28.99 -3.43
C ARG A 173 10.25 28.39 -4.75
N THR A 174 10.66 29.02 -5.83
CA THR A 174 10.50 28.50 -7.18
C THR A 174 11.42 27.30 -7.40
N ARG A 175 11.06 26.46 -8.38
CA ARG A 175 11.90 25.33 -8.80
C ARG A 175 13.33 25.76 -9.15
N ARG A 176 13.49 26.93 -9.80
CA ARG A 176 14.80 27.44 -10.21
C ARG A 176 15.68 27.74 -8.99
N GLU A 177 15.15 28.47 -8.02
CA GLU A 177 15.87 28.85 -6.81
C GLU A 177 16.28 27.63 -5.97
N VAL A 178 15.47 26.57 -5.95
CA VAL A 178 15.83 25.31 -5.28
C VAL A 178 16.99 24.63 -6.01
N MET A 179 16.98 24.58 -7.34
CA MET A 179 18.03 23.92 -8.13
C MET A 179 19.37 24.67 -8.09
N GLU A 180 19.36 26.00 -7.95
CA GLU A 180 20.58 26.82 -7.86
C GLU A 180 21.36 26.62 -6.55
N GLN A 181 20.77 25.96 -5.55
CA GLN A 181 21.39 25.68 -4.25
C GLN A 181 22.11 24.31 -4.19
N TYR A 182 22.02 23.50 -5.25
CA TYR A 182 22.65 22.18 -5.38
C TYR A 182 23.72 22.19 -6.46
#